data_AF-A0AAV8QTU7-F1
#
_entry.id   AF-A0AAV8QTU7-F1
#
_cell.length_a   1.000
_cell.length_b   1.000
_cell.length_c   1.000
_cell.angle_alpha   90.00
_cell.angle_beta   90.00
_cell.angle_gamma   90.00
#
_symmetry.space_group_name_H-M   'P 1'
#
loop_
_entity.id
_entity.type
_entity.pdbx_description
1 polymer ?
#
loop_
_entity_poly.entity_id
_entity_poly.type
_entity_poly.pdbx_seq_one_letter_code
_entity_poly.pdbx_strand_id
1 'polypeptide(L)'
;MQTADSLTDKEKMLANYVSVFVMFPQRVGEAGRTAVACRRCRRRHGGRLVGNRGSQEGEMLRLERIQGELFHTVEEEGLKLQAIMSFHQCGGNVGDAVDIPLPRWVRDVGESDPVIYYTNRSGRRNREYLTIGVDDQPIFDGRTAVEI
;
A
#
# COMPACT_ATOMS: atom_id res chain seq x y z
N MET A 1 29.51 42.22 8.32
CA MET A 1 28.41 41.86 7.40
C MET A 1 28.90 40.69 6.55
N GLN A 2 28.62 39.45 6.96
CA GLN A 2 29.08 38.25 6.25
C GLN A 2 28.17 37.98 5.06
N THR A 3 28.78 37.78 3.89
CA THR A 3 28.13 37.57 2.60
C THR A 3 27.54 36.17 2.51
N ALA A 4 26.25 36.08 2.24
CA ALA A 4 25.57 34.85 1.87
C ALA A 4 25.92 34.49 0.42
N ASP A 5 26.98 33.72 0.18
CA ASP A 5 27.04 32.72 -0.91
C ASP A 5 28.38 31.96 -0.88
N SER A 6 28.39 30.72 -0.38
CA SER A 6 29.51 29.81 -0.66
C SER A 6 29.09 28.35 -0.66
N LEU A 7 27.89 28.05 -1.15
CA LEU A 7 27.55 26.67 -1.50
C LEU A 7 28.35 26.31 -2.75
N THR A 8 29.07 25.20 -2.68
CA THR A 8 29.74 24.59 -3.83
C THR A 8 28.71 24.23 -4.90
N ASP A 9 29.13 24.15 -6.16
CA ASP A 9 28.24 23.74 -7.27
C ASP A 9 27.58 22.38 -6.99
N LYS A 10 28.29 21.49 -6.30
CA LYS A 10 27.73 20.20 -5.84
C LYS A 10 26.59 20.38 -4.84
N GLU A 11 26.74 21.27 -3.87
CA GLU A 11 25.69 21.53 -2.88
C GLU A 11 24.47 22.21 -3.52
N LYS A 12 24.69 23.14 -4.45
CA LYS A 12 23.62 23.75 -5.25
C LYS A 12 22.86 22.72 -6.08
N MET A 13 23.57 21.75 -6.68
CA MET A 13 22.94 20.65 -7.42
C MET A 13 22.20 19.68 -6.51
N LEU A 14 22.75 19.34 -5.34
CA LEU A 14 22.10 18.46 -4.35
C LEU A 14 20.85 19.10 -3.74
N ALA A 15 20.81 20.42 -3.56
CA ALA A 15 19.62 21.13 -3.09
C ALA A 15 18.42 20.99 -4.05
N ASN A 16 18.68 20.71 -5.33
CA ASN A 16 17.65 20.47 -6.36
C ASN A 16 17.34 18.97 -6.55
N TYR A 17 17.91 18.08 -5.72
CA TYR A 17 17.73 16.65 -5.88
C TYR A 17 16.28 16.23 -5.57
N VAL A 18 15.63 15.60 -6.56
CA VAL A 18 14.30 14.99 -6.39
C VAL A 18 14.45 13.49 -6.24
N SER A 19 13.86 12.94 -5.19
CA SER A 19 13.90 11.50 -4.95
C SER A 19 12.94 10.74 -5.86
N VAL A 20 13.45 9.67 -6.46
CA VAL A 20 12.66 8.72 -7.25
C VAL A 20 12.37 7.49 -6.40
N PHE A 21 11.11 7.09 -6.33
CA PHE A 21 10.69 5.83 -5.74
C PHE A 21 10.12 4.91 -6.82
N VAL A 22 10.36 3.60 -6.69
CA VAL A 22 9.84 2.60 -7.63
C VAL A 22 8.83 1.71 -6.92
N MET A 23 7.65 1.53 -7.52
CA MET A 23 6.61 0.66 -7.00
C MET A 23 6.97 -0.82 -7.16
N PHE A 24 6.74 -1.62 -6.11
CA PHE A 24 6.86 -3.07 -6.22
C PHE A 24 5.75 -3.69 -7.09
N PRO A 25 6.03 -4.79 -7.82
CA PRO A 25 5.00 -5.55 -8.51
C PRO A 25 3.95 -6.08 -7.52
N GLN A 26 2.67 -6.13 -7.88
CA GLN A 26 1.60 -6.64 -7.01
C GLN A 26 1.74 -8.11 -6.59
N ARG A 27 2.69 -8.88 -7.18
CA ARG A 27 2.99 -10.29 -6.86
C ARG A 27 4.18 -10.47 -5.91
N VAL A 28 4.26 -9.69 -4.82
CA VAL A 28 5.30 -9.91 -3.81
C VAL A 28 4.88 -11.06 -2.89
N GLY A 29 5.33 -12.27 -3.21
CA GLY A 29 5.10 -13.46 -2.38
C GLY A 29 6.18 -14.54 -2.49
N GLU A 30 7.24 -14.30 -3.27
CA GLU A 30 8.41 -15.18 -3.32
C GLU A 30 9.64 -14.38 -2.90
N ALA A 31 10.11 -14.63 -1.67
CA ALA A 31 11.22 -13.91 -1.04
C ALA A 31 12.46 -13.78 -1.95
N GLY A 32 12.77 -14.81 -2.75
CA GLY A 32 13.90 -14.79 -3.69
C GLY A 32 13.78 -13.76 -4.83
N ARG A 33 12.55 -13.42 -5.26
CA ARG A 33 12.33 -12.41 -6.33
C ARG A 33 12.42 -10.99 -5.80
N THR A 34 12.06 -10.78 -4.54
CA THR A 34 12.08 -9.48 -3.86
C THR A 34 13.52 -8.95 -3.72
N ALA A 35 14.45 -9.76 -3.21
CA ALA A 35 15.84 -9.34 -3.02
C ALA A 35 16.52 -8.95 -4.35
N VAL A 36 16.26 -9.71 -5.42
CA VAL A 36 16.79 -9.41 -6.77
C VAL A 36 16.25 -8.07 -7.28
N ALA A 37 14.96 -7.80 -7.07
CA ALA A 37 14.34 -6.52 -7.44
C ALA A 37 14.93 -5.36 -6.64
N CYS A 38 15.11 -5.52 -5.33
CA CYS A 38 15.75 -4.53 -4.45
C CYS A 38 17.18 -4.20 -4.92
N ARG A 39 18.02 -5.21 -5.17
CA ARG A 39 19.39 -5.03 -5.68
C ARG A 39 19.42 -4.28 -7.01
N ARG A 40 18.50 -4.62 -7.91
CA ARG A 40 18.38 -3.94 -9.20
C ARG A 40 17.96 -2.48 -9.04
N CYS A 41 17.04 -2.19 -8.13
CA CYS A 41 16.62 -0.83 -7.82
C CYS A 41 17.77 -0.01 -7.23
N ARG A 42 18.50 -0.57 -6.26
CA ARG A 42 19.68 0.08 -5.65
C ARG A 42 20.69 0.52 -6.70
N ARG A 43 21.04 -0.39 -7.61
CA ARG A 43 22.04 -0.13 -8.68
C ARG A 43 21.61 0.95 -9.68
N ARG A 44 20.31 1.09 -9.94
CA ARG A 44 19.80 1.98 -11.01
C ARG A 44 19.26 3.31 -10.51
N HIS A 45 18.76 3.37 -9.28
CA HIS A 45 17.92 4.47 -8.80
C HIS A 45 18.33 5.04 -7.44
N GLY A 46 19.50 4.67 -6.91
CA GLY A 46 20.04 5.28 -5.68
C GLY A 46 19.25 4.94 -4.41
N GLY A 47 18.33 3.99 -4.47
CA GLY A 47 17.93 3.20 -3.32
C GLY A 47 16.62 3.59 -2.61
N ARG A 48 15.51 3.82 -3.34
CA ARG A 48 14.21 4.10 -2.71
C ARG A 48 13.05 3.36 -3.41
N LEU A 49 12.14 2.80 -2.62
CA LEU A 49 11.06 1.92 -3.05
C LEU A 49 9.71 2.29 -2.42
N VAL A 50 8.63 2.08 -3.16
CA VAL A 50 7.25 2.12 -2.64
C VAL A 50 6.73 0.69 -2.54
N GLY A 51 6.39 0.26 -1.34
CA GLY A 51 5.74 -1.01 -1.06
C GLY A 51 4.28 -0.81 -0.66
N ASN A 52 3.42 -1.71 -1.10
CA ASN A 52 2.02 -1.68 -0.67
C ASN A 52 1.83 -2.56 0.57
N ARG A 53 1.23 -2.03 1.64
CA ARG A 53 0.70 -2.83 2.76
C ARG A 53 -0.73 -3.19 2.37
N GLY A 54 -0.95 -4.43 1.94
CA GLY A 54 -2.30 -4.95 1.80
C GLY A 54 -2.96 -4.97 3.18
N SER A 55 -4.03 -4.20 3.38
CA SER A 55 -4.87 -4.31 4.56
C SER A 55 -5.86 -5.44 4.33
N GLN A 56 -5.42 -6.67 4.59
CA GLN A 56 -6.32 -7.81 4.70
C GLN A 56 -6.23 -8.35 6.12
N GLU A 57 -7.02 -7.77 7.03
CA GLU A 57 -7.12 -8.24 8.42
C GLU A 57 -7.64 -9.68 8.54
N GLY A 58 -8.21 -10.26 7.46
CA GLY A 58 -8.83 -11.60 7.49
C GLY A 58 -7.87 -12.80 7.42
N GLU A 59 -6.60 -12.61 7.02
CA GLU A 59 -5.57 -13.68 6.96
C GLU A 59 -4.25 -13.25 7.64
N MET A 60 -4.38 -12.62 8.81
CA MET A 60 -3.34 -11.82 9.50
C MET A 60 -1.96 -12.50 9.61
N LEU A 61 -1.88 -13.78 10.01
CA LEU A 61 -0.59 -14.42 10.30
C LEU A 61 0.28 -14.67 9.05
N ARG A 62 -0.32 -14.89 7.89
CA ARG A 62 0.43 -15.17 6.66
C ARG A 62 0.91 -13.87 6.00
N LEU A 63 0.07 -12.83 6.03
CA LEU A 63 0.42 -11.53 5.47
C LEU A 63 1.47 -10.80 6.33
N GLU A 64 1.35 -10.80 7.66
CA GLU A 64 2.33 -10.17 8.55
C GLU A 64 3.72 -10.77 8.36
N ARG A 65 3.82 -12.09 8.23
CA ARG A 65 5.10 -12.77 8.00
C ARG A 65 5.72 -12.37 6.65
N ILE A 66 4.92 -12.35 5.58
CA ILE A 66 5.40 -11.96 4.24
C ILE A 66 5.81 -10.47 4.21
N GLN A 67 5.07 -9.61 4.90
CA GLN A 67 5.40 -8.19 5.03
C GLN A 67 6.69 -7.98 5.85
N GLY A 68 6.86 -8.73 6.94
CA GLY A 68 8.09 -8.72 7.74
C GLY A 68 9.32 -9.11 6.91
N GLU A 69 9.24 -10.19 6.13
CA GLU A 69 10.31 -10.62 5.23
C GLU A 69 10.63 -9.55 4.16
N LEU A 70 9.61 -8.89 3.61
CA LEU A 70 9.79 -7.79 2.65
C LEU A 70 10.52 -6.61 3.30
N PHE A 71 10.09 -6.20 4.51
CA PHE A 71 10.67 -5.04 5.19
C PHE A 71 12.12 -5.30 5.55
N HIS A 72 12.43 -6.50 6.06
CA HIS A 72 13.78 -6.94 6.33
C HIS A 72 14.66 -6.91 5.07
N THR A 73 14.16 -7.45 3.95
CA THR A 73 14.90 -7.46 2.68
C THR A 73 15.17 -6.04 2.16
N VAL A 74 14.20 -5.13 2.30
CA VAL A 74 14.35 -3.73 1.86
C VAL A 74 15.38 -3.01 2.72
N GLU A 75 15.38 -3.26 4.02
CA GLU A 75 16.36 -2.73 4.97
C GLU A 75 17.78 -3.26 4.70
N GLU A 76 17.95 -4.58 4.55
CA GLU A 76 19.25 -5.21 4.23
C GLU A 76 19.87 -4.64 2.95
N GLU A 77 19.03 -4.27 1.98
CA GLU A 77 19.48 -3.69 0.71
C GLU A 77 19.73 -2.17 0.80
N GLY A 78 19.54 -1.55 1.97
CA GLY A 78 19.80 -0.13 2.22
C GLY A 78 18.81 0.80 1.52
N LEU A 79 17.56 0.34 1.37
CA LEU A 79 16.52 1.03 0.62
C LEU A 79 15.54 1.73 1.56
N LYS A 80 15.07 2.93 1.19
CA LYS A 80 13.93 3.56 1.87
C LYS A 80 12.63 2.93 1.39
N LEU A 81 11.66 2.78 2.30
CA LEU A 81 10.33 2.25 2.01
C LEU A 81 9.25 3.31 2.24
N GLN A 82 8.33 3.45 1.28
CA GLN A 82 7.02 4.07 1.51
C GLN A 82 5.98 2.97 1.57
N ALA A 83 5.27 2.84 2.70
CA ALA A 83 4.23 1.84 2.90
C ALA A 83 2.84 2.46 2.66
N ILE A 84 2.07 1.88 1.75
CA ILE A 84 0.68 2.29 1.47
C ILE A 84 -0.27 1.45 2.32
N MET A 85 -1.18 2.05 3.10
CA MET A 85 -2.23 1.29 3.78
C MET A 85 -3.39 1.06 2.80
N SER A 86 -3.44 -0.11 2.16
CA SER A 86 -4.46 -0.39 1.14
C SER A 86 -5.70 -1.01 1.74
N PHE A 87 -6.63 -0.17 2.18
CA PHE A 87 -7.97 -0.55 2.64
C PHE A 87 -8.97 -0.77 1.49
N HIS A 88 -8.51 -1.22 0.32
CA HIS A 88 -9.32 -1.43 -0.88
C HIS A 88 -9.05 -2.81 -1.49
N GLN A 89 -10.02 -3.32 -2.25
CA GLN A 89 -9.81 -4.48 -3.11
C GLN A 89 -8.77 -4.14 -4.20
N CYS A 90 -7.80 -5.03 -4.41
CA CYS A 90 -6.87 -4.94 -5.52
C CYS A 90 -7.26 -5.95 -6.60
N GLY A 91 -7.58 -5.44 -7.80
CA GLY A 91 -8.00 -6.26 -8.95
C GLY A 91 -9.51 -6.53 -8.97
N GLY A 92 -9.91 -7.67 -9.52
CA GLY A 92 -11.31 -8.10 -9.63
C GLY A 92 -11.98 -7.77 -10.97
N ASN A 93 -11.24 -7.22 -11.93
CA ASN A 93 -11.69 -7.07 -13.31
C ASN A 93 -11.26 -8.25 -14.18
N VAL A 94 -11.96 -8.44 -15.31
CA VAL A 94 -11.60 -9.46 -16.30
C VAL A 94 -10.21 -9.14 -16.86
N GLY A 95 -9.26 -10.04 -16.63
CA GLY A 95 -7.86 -9.90 -17.09
C GLY A 95 -6.88 -9.50 -16.00
N ASP A 96 -7.34 -9.21 -14.78
CA ASP A 96 -6.45 -8.92 -13.66
C ASP A 96 -5.68 -10.18 -13.23
N ALA A 97 -4.37 -10.01 -13.02
CA ALA A 97 -3.47 -11.11 -12.68
C ALA A 97 -3.48 -11.50 -11.18
N VAL A 98 -4.18 -10.70 -10.37
CA VAL A 98 -4.29 -10.76 -8.91
C VAL A 98 -5.70 -10.27 -8.54
N ASP A 99 -6.35 -10.96 -7.61
CA ASP A 99 -7.65 -10.58 -7.05
C ASP A 99 -7.57 -10.71 -5.52
N ILE A 100 -7.55 -9.57 -4.83
CA ILE A 100 -7.38 -9.44 -3.38
C ILE A 100 -8.60 -8.64 -2.88
N PRO A 101 -9.68 -9.32 -2.43
CA PRO A 101 -10.90 -8.65 -2.00
C PRO A 101 -10.76 -7.99 -0.62
N LEU A 102 -11.74 -7.21 -0.19
CA LEU A 102 -11.84 -6.77 1.21
C LEU A 102 -11.88 -7.98 2.18
N PRO A 103 -11.49 -7.79 3.46
CA PRO A 103 -11.54 -8.85 4.45
C PRO A 103 -12.90 -9.55 4.49
N ARG A 104 -12.90 -10.87 4.67
CA ARG A 104 -14.14 -11.66 4.64
C ARG A 104 -15.19 -11.14 5.62
N TRP A 105 -14.80 -10.80 6.83
CA TRP A 105 -15.72 -10.28 7.85
C TRP A 105 -16.39 -8.95 7.44
N VAL A 106 -15.70 -8.08 6.69
CA VAL A 106 -16.32 -6.86 6.10
C VAL A 106 -17.35 -7.26 5.05
N ARG A 107 -16.99 -8.22 4.21
CA ARG A 107 -17.85 -8.69 3.11
C ARG A 107 -19.11 -9.36 3.64
N ASP A 108 -19.01 -10.13 4.70
CA ASP A 108 -20.13 -10.79 5.38
C ASP A 108 -21.13 -9.75 5.93
N VAL A 109 -20.65 -8.62 6.49
CA VAL A 109 -21.52 -7.46 6.83
C VAL A 109 -22.18 -6.88 5.58
N GLY A 110 -21.45 -6.75 4.48
CA GLY A 110 -21.99 -6.25 3.22
C GLY A 110 -23.01 -7.16 2.52
N GLU A 111 -23.10 -8.44 2.93
CA GLU A 111 -24.16 -9.36 2.48
C GLU A 111 -25.48 -9.09 3.20
N SER A 112 -25.43 -8.74 4.49
CA SER A 112 -26.62 -8.41 5.29
C SER A 112 -27.04 -6.95 5.17
N ASP A 113 -26.08 -6.03 5.06
CA ASP A 113 -26.30 -4.60 4.85
C ASP A 113 -25.47 -4.06 3.67
N PRO A 114 -26.02 -4.03 2.45
CA PRO A 114 -25.30 -3.56 1.27
C PRO A 114 -25.11 -2.03 1.24
N VAL A 115 -25.62 -1.28 2.23
CA VAL A 115 -25.44 0.17 2.31
C VAL A 115 -23.98 0.56 2.58
N ILE A 116 -23.18 -0.36 3.12
CA ILE A 116 -21.77 -0.13 3.44
C ILE A 116 -20.89 0.14 2.22
N TYR A 117 -21.41 -0.10 1.01
CA TYR A 117 -20.69 0.07 -0.25
C TYR A 117 -21.09 1.35 -0.98
N TYR A 118 -20.15 1.95 -1.70
CA TYR A 118 -20.47 3.01 -2.64
C TYR A 118 -21.49 2.53 -3.67
N THR A 119 -22.47 3.39 -3.95
CA THR A 119 -23.64 3.00 -4.75
C THR A 119 -23.96 4.08 -5.77
N ASN A 120 -24.06 3.68 -7.03
CA ASN A 120 -24.41 4.61 -8.09
C ASN A 120 -25.94 4.84 -8.16
N ARG A 121 -26.37 5.80 -9.00
CA ARG A 121 -27.79 6.14 -9.17
C ARG A 121 -28.67 4.97 -9.63
N SER A 122 -28.10 4.00 -10.35
CA SER A 122 -28.80 2.79 -10.81
C SER A 122 -28.86 1.69 -9.72
N GLY A 123 -28.37 1.95 -8.52
CA GLY A 123 -28.37 1.00 -7.41
C GLY A 123 -27.24 -0.04 -7.44
N ARG A 124 -26.26 0.08 -8.35
CA ARG A 124 -25.11 -0.85 -8.40
C ARG A 124 -24.13 -0.53 -7.27
N ARG A 125 -23.74 -1.58 -6.52
CA ARG A 125 -22.80 -1.51 -5.39
C ARG A 125 -21.38 -1.78 -5.86
N ASN A 126 -20.45 -0.89 -5.53
CA ASN A 126 -19.01 -1.13 -5.68
C ASN A 126 -18.45 -1.73 -4.39
N ARG A 127 -18.01 -2.99 -4.46
CA ARG A 127 -17.50 -3.77 -3.31
C ARG A 127 -16.00 -3.58 -3.05
N GLU A 128 -15.35 -2.68 -3.77
CA GLU A 128 -13.91 -2.45 -3.66
C GLU A 128 -13.52 -1.65 -2.42
N TYR A 129 -14.45 -0.89 -1.82
CA TYR A 129 -14.18 -0.01 -0.68
C TYR A 129 -15.45 0.28 0.14
N LEU A 130 -15.29 0.64 1.40
CA LEU A 130 -16.37 1.08 2.29
C LEU A 130 -16.80 2.52 1.98
N THR A 131 -18.10 2.79 1.91
CA THR A 131 -18.56 4.17 1.72
C THR A 131 -18.15 5.05 2.90
N ILE A 132 -17.76 6.29 2.63
CA ILE A 132 -17.47 7.28 3.69
C ILE A 132 -18.66 7.48 4.66
N GLY A 133 -19.88 7.16 4.21
CA GLY A 133 -21.08 7.22 5.04
C GLY A 133 -21.09 6.26 6.24
N VAL A 134 -20.19 5.28 6.30
CA VAL A 134 -20.06 4.35 7.44
C VAL A 134 -18.82 4.59 8.29
N ASP A 135 -18.06 5.66 8.04
CA ASP A 135 -16.81 5.97 8.76
C ASP A 135 -16.99 5.97 10.29
N ASP A 136 -18.08 6.57 10.77
CA ASP A 136 -18.40 6.70 12.20
C ASP A 136 -19.53 5.74 12.67
N GLN A 137 -19.92 4.76 11.84
CA GLN A 137 -21.02 3.85 12.17
C GLN A 137 -20.48 2.57 12.82
N PRO A 138 -20.91 2.19 14.04
CA PRO A 138 -20.37 1.04 14.77
C PRO A 138 -20.99 -0.30 14.31
N ILE A 139 -20.92 -0.56 13.01
CA ILE A 139 -21.61 -1.69 12.34
C ILE A 139 -20.70 -2.90 12.10
N PHE A 140 -19.42 -2.79 12.43
CA PHE A 140 -18.42 -3.85 12.26
C PHE A 140 -18.06 -4.50 13.60
N ASP A 141 -18.97 -5.31 14.14
CA ASP A 141 -18.85 -5.92 15.47
C ASP A 141 -18.64 -4.87 16.59
N GLY A 142 -19.40 -3.77 16.49
CA GLY A 142 -19.32 -2.64 17.42
C GLY A 142 -18.22 -1.62 17.11
N ARG A 143 -17.35 -1.86 16.13
CA ARG A 143 -16.34 -0.89 15.66
C ARG A 143 -16.82 -0.10 14.45
N THR A 144 -16.28 1.12 14.30
CA THR A 144 -16.47 1.95 13.12
C THR A 144 -15.42 1.67 12.04
N ALA A 145 -15.66 2.09 10.79
CA ALA A 145 -14.69 1.86 9.71
C ALA A 145 -13.36 2.59 9.92
N VAL A 146 -13.34 3.69 10.68
CA VAL A 146 -12.12 4.44 11.01
C VAL A 146 -11.31 3.79 12.15
N GLU A 147 -11.97 3.01 13.01
CA GLU A 147 -11.31 2.25 14.08
C GLU A 147 -10.65 0.95 13.59
N ILE A 148 -10.98 0.55 12.35
CA ILE A 148 -10.41 -0.60 11.64
C ILE A 148 -9.18 -0.12 10.84
#